data_AF-A0A972J638-F1
#
_entry.id   AF-A0A972J638-F1
#
_cell.length_a   1.000
_cell.length_b   1.000
_cell.length_c   1.000
_cell.angle_alpha   90.00
_cell.angle_beta   90.00
_cell.angle_gamma   90.00
#
_symmetry.space_group_name_H-M   'P 1'
#
loop_
_entity.id
_entity.type
_entity.pdbx_description
1 polymer ?
#
loop_
_entity_poly.entity_id
_entity_poly.type
_entity_poly.pdbx_seq_one_letter_code
_entity_poly.pdbx_strand_id
1 'polypeptide(L)'
;SSTWDFAKKILPLLLFGVLIAGALLGRVGHEGIIPSHWVASMVGGNSLWSNFFASFAGAFMYFATLTEVPILQGLIGSGMGKGPALALLLAGPALSLPNMLVIRSIMGTQKTVVFVSLVIGLSTIAGMLFGAIM
;
A
#
# COMPACT_ATOMS: atom_id res chain seq x y z
N SER A 1 -16.50 30.13 -0.70
CA SER A 1 -16.18 29.17 -1.77
C SER A 1 -16.03 27.81 -1.14
N SER A 2 -16.79 26.80 -1.60
CA SER A 2 -16.78 25.46 -0.99
C SER A 2 -15.37 24.83 -0.93
N THR A 3 -14.48 25.21 -1.85
CA THR A 3 -13.07 24.83 -1.86
C THR A 3 -12.30 25.22 -0.59
N TRP A 4 -12.57 26.41 -0.03
CA TRP A 4 -11.86 26.90 1.15
C TRP A 4 -12.26 26.14 2.43
N ASP A 5 -13.53 25.74 2.52
CA ASP A 5 -14.03 24.96 3.66
C ASP A 5 -13.52 23.51 3.61
N PHE A 6 -13.41 22.91 2.42
CA PHE A 6 -12.74 21.62 2.25
C PHE A 6 -11.25 21.69 2.59
N ALA A 7 -10.55 22.74 2.14
CA ALA A 7 -9.14 22.93 2.44
C ALA A 7 -8.89 22.99 3.95
N LYS A 8 -9.71 23.74 4.70
CA LYS A 8 -9.61 23.82 6.17
C LYS A 8 -9.81 22.49 6.90
N LYS A 9 -10.58 21.56 6.32
CA LYS A 9 -10.79 20.21 6.90
C LYS A 9 -9.69 19.24 6.50
N ILE A 10 -9.29 19.23 5.23
CA ILE A 10 -8.32 18.27 4.69
C ILE A 10 -6.90 18.62 5.13
N LEU A 11 -6.52 19.90 5.10
CA LEU A 11 -5.16 20.35 5.39
C LEU A 11 -4.63 19.89 6.76
N PRO A 12 -5.35 20.07 7.89
CA PRO A 12 -4.86 19.59 9.18
C PRO A 12 -4.78 18.06 9.23
N LEU A 13 -5.77 17.35 8.69
CA LEU A 13 -5.74 15.88 8.62
C LEU A 13 -4.55 15.36 7.82
N LEU A 14 -4.27 15.97 6.67
CA LEU A 14 -3.14 15.64 5.79
C LEU A 14 -1.82 15.96 6.50
N LEU A 15 -1.67 17.16 7.07
CA LEU A 15 -0.45 17.55 7.80
C LEU A 15 -0.15 16.59 8.94
N PHE A 16 -1.13 16.27 9.79
CA PHE A 16 -0.95 15.29 10.85
C PHE A 16 -0.58 13.91 10.29
N GLY A 17 -1.28 13.45 9.25
CA GLY A 17 -0.98 12.16 8.61
C GLY A 17 0.43 12.09 8.04
N VAL A 18 0.88 13.13 7.33
CA VAL A 18 2.23 13.19 6.74
C VAL A 18 3.31 13.30 7.81
N LEU A 19 3.10 14.11 8.86
CA LEU A 19 4.06 14.22 9.96
C LEU A 19 4.19 12.92 10.75
N ILE A 20 3.07 12.25 11.04
CA ILE A 20 3.07 10.94 11.71
C ILE A 20 3.74 9.90 10.82
N ALA A 21 3.37 9.81 9.53
CA ALA A 21 3.97 8.88 8.59
C ALA A 21 5.48 9.12 8.42
N GLY A 22 5.91 10.37 8.33
CA GLY A 22 7.33 10.74 8.24
C GLY A 22 8.11 10.45 9.54
N ALA A 23 7.51 10.68 10.71
CA ALA A 23 8.12 10.30 11.98
C ALA A 23 8.24 8.78 12.15
N LEU A 24 7.23 8.04 11.69
CA LEU A 24 7.20 6.57 11.74
C LEU A 24 8.15 5.94 10.71
N LEU A 25 8.01 6.27 9.43
CA LEU A 25 8.73 5.62 8.33
C LEU A 25 10.09 6.26 8.05
N GLY A 26 10.35 7.45 8.58
CA GLY A 26 11.56 8.20 8.31
C GLY A 26 11.56 8.83 6.91
N ARG A 27 12.76 9.15 6.43
CA ARG A 27 13.00 9.66 5.08
C ARG A 27 13.99 8.75 4.38
N VAL A 28 14.07 8.83 3.05
CA VAL A 28 15.05 8.05 2.29
C VAL A 28 16.46 8.26 2.87
N GLY A 29 17.06 7.17 3.38
CA GLY A 29 18.38 7.16 4.01
C GLY A 29 18.46 7.59 5.48
N HIS A 30 17.36 7.89 6.17
CA HIS A 30 17.33 8.08 7.63
C HIS A 30 16.14 7.33 8.24
N GLU A 31 16.41 6.39 9.13
CA GLU A 31 15.36 5.61 9.80
C GLU A 31 14.45 6.49 10.66
N GLY A 32 13.15 6.21 10.60
CA GLY A 32 12.16 6.77 11.52
C GLY A 32 12.04 5.93 12.80
N ILE A 33 10.90 6.07 13.47
CA ILE A 33 10.58 5.28 14.68
C ILE A 33 10.34 3.80 14.35
N ILE A 34 9.82 3.48 13.15
CA ILE A 34 9.66 2.12 12.65
C ILE A 34 11.04 1.66 12.15
N PRO A 35 11.67 0.68 12.81
CA PRO A 35 12.97 0.19 12.39
C PRO A 35 12.89 -0.48 11.01
N SER A 36 13.91 -0.28 10.17
CA SER A 36 14.01 -0.94 8.86
C SER A 36 13.92 -2.47 8.97
N HIS A 37 14.35 -3.06 10.09
CA HIS A 37 14.23 -4.51 10.31
C HIS A 37 12.77 -5.00 10.34
N TRP A 38 11.80 -4.18 10.75
CA TRP A 38 10.38 -4.56 10.72
C TRP A 38 9.89 -4.67 9.27
N VAL A 39 10.23 -3.68 8.45
CA VAL A 39 9.92 -3.67 7.02
C VAL A 39 10.60 -4.85 6.33
N ALA A 40 11.89 -5.07 6.56
CA ALA A 40 12.63 -6.19 6.00
C ALA A 40 12.06 -7.56 6.44
N SER A 41 11.63 -7.69 7.70
CA SER A 41 11.05 -8.95 8.22
C SER A 41 9.70 -9.29 7.59
N MET A 42 8.87 -8.29 7.29
CA MET A 42 7.53 -8.52 6.72
C MET A 42 7.56 -8.58 5.20
N VAL A 43 8.24 -7.63 4.55
CA VAL A 43 8.20 -7.43 3.10
C VAL A 43 9.57 -7.43 2.42
N GLY A 44 10.64 -7.85 3.10
CA GLY A 44 12.00 -7.77 2.52
C GLY A 44 12.42 -8.90 1.60
N GLY A 45 11.84 -10.10 1.77
CA GLY A 45 12.09 -11.22 0.85
C GLY A 45 11.10 -11.25 -0.32
N ASN A 46 11.35 -12.11 -1.30
CA ASN A 46 10.38 -12.44 -2.36
C ASN A 46 9.52 -13.68 -2.03
N SER A 47 9.35 -13.96 -0.73
CA SER A 47 8.56 -15.11 -0.26
C SER A 47 7.07 -14.93 -0.53
N LEU A 48 6.30 -16.03 -0.50
CA LEU A 48 4.84 -15.98 -0.55
C LEU A 48 4.26 -15.04 0.52
N TRP A 49 4.79 -15.11 1.74
CA TRP A 49 4.34 -14.28 2.86
C TRP A 49 4.56 -12.79 2.59
N SER A 50 5.76 -12.41 2.11
CA SER A 50 6.10 -11.02 1.83
C SER A 50 5.24 -10.43 0.71
N ASN A 51 5.00 -11.19 -0.36
CA ASN A 51 4.14 -10.77 -1.46
C ASN A 51 2.66 -10.70 -1.05
N PHE A 52 2.19 -11.66 -0.25
CA PHE A 52 0.83 -11.68 0.27
C PHE A 52 0.57 -10.53 1.22
N PHE A 53 1.49 -10.27 2.15
CA PHE A 53 1.35 -9.16 3.08
C PHE A 53 1.35 -7.82 2.35
N ALA A 54 2.22 -7.64 1.35
CA ALA A 54 2.26 -6.42 0.57
C ALA A 54 1.00 -6.18 -0.29
N SER A 55 0.46 -7.22 -0.94
CA SER A 55 -0.80 -7.12 -1.68
C SER A 55 -2.00 -6.91 -0.76
N PHE A 56 -2.03 -7.57 0.39
CA PHE A 56 -3.08 -7.39 1.40
C PHE A 56 -3.04 -5.98 1.99
N ALA A 57 -1.87 -5.48 2.39
CA ALA A 57 -1.72 -4.11 2.87
C ALA A 57 -2.11 -3.10 1.77
N GLY A 58 -1.59 -3.29 0.55
CA GLY A 58 -1.92 -2.47 -0.62
C GLY A 58 -3.41 -2.43 -0.88
N ALA A 59 -4.13 -3.55 -0.75
CA ALA A 59 -5.57 -3.61 -0.97
C ALA A 59 -6.36 -2.60 -0.12
N PHE A 60 -5.95 -2.33 1.12
CA PHE A 60 -6.62 -1.37 2.00
C PHE A 60 -6.11 0.06 1.84
N MET A 61 -4.95 0.24 1.22
CA MET A 61 -4.35 1.56 1.02
C MET A 61 -5.01 2.30 -0.14
N TYR A 62 -5.16 3.61 0.02
CA TYR A 62 -5.55 4.51 -1.06
C TYR A 62 -4.37 5.43 -1.34
N PHE A 63 -3.62 5.14 -2.40
CA PHE A 63 -2.53 5.99 -2.86
C PHE A 63 -3.04 6.97 -3.91
N ALA A 64 -2.63 8.23 -3.77
CA ALA A 64 -2.60 9.09 -4.95
C ALA A 64 -1.44 8.61 -5.84
N THR A 65 -1.68 8.53 -7.14
CA THR A 65 -0.72 8.00 -8.13
C THR A 65 0.64 8.71 -8.05
N LEU A 66 0.65 10.00 -7.69
CA LEU A 66 1.86 10.80 -7.51
C LEU A 66 2.66 10.46 -6.24
N THR A 67 2.00 9.90 -5.22
CA THR A 67 2.61 9.57 -3.92
C THR A 67 3.02 8.10 -3.81
N GLU A 68 2.55 7.26 -4.72
CA GLU A 68 2.80 5.82 -4.70
C GLU A 68 4.28 5.49 -4.95
N VAL A 69 4.90 6.14 -5.96
CA VAL A 69 6.31 5.91 -6.31
C VAL A 69 7.28 6.30 -5.18
N PRO A 70 7.19 7.51 -4.57
CA PRO A 70 8.08 7.87 -3.45
C PRO A 70 7.92 6.97 -2.22
N ILE A 71 6.70 6.54 -1.89
CA ILE A 71 6.45 5.64 -0.77
C ILE A 71 7.10 4.28 -1.02
N LEU A 72 6.94 3.74 -2.23
CA LEU A 72 7.56 2.48 -2.62
C LEU A 72 9.09 2.56 -2.57
N GLN A 73 9.67 3.66 -3.07
CA GLN A 73 11.11 3.90 -2.99
C GLN A 73 11.61 3.98 -1.54
N GLY A 74 10.84 4.60 -0.65
CA GLY A 74 11.12 4.62 0.79
C GLY A 74 11.13 3.21 1.39
N LEU A 75 10.12 2.40 1.10
CA LEU A 75 10.03 1.02 1.59
C LEU A 75 11.15 0.12 1.03
N ILE A 76 11.49 0.25 -0.26
CA ILE A 76 12.62 -0.46 -0.87
C ILE A 76 13.93 -0.01 -0.22
N GLY A 77 14.12 1.30 0.02
CA GLY A 77 15.26 1.82 0.77
C GLY A 77 15.35 1.29 2.20
N SER A 78 14.21 0.95 2.80
CA SER A 78 14.11 0.30 4.12
C SER A 78 14.15 -1.24 4.07
N GLY A 79 14.46 -1.84 2.91
CA GLY A 79 14.70 -3.26 2.77
C GLY A 79 13.56 -4.09 2.18
N MET A 80 12.53 -3.48 1.58
CA MET A 80 11.45 -4.19 0.87
C MET A 80 11.95 -4.87 -0.42
N GLY A 81 11.49 -6.09 -0.67
CA GLY A 81 11.80 -6.86 -1.87
C GLY A 81 11.07 -6.32 -3.12
N LYS A 82 11.63 -6.57 -4.30
CA LYS A 82 11.05 -6.14 -5.59
C LYS A 82 9.71 -6.82 -5.90
N GLY A 83 9.54 -8.09 -5.52
CA GLY A 83 8.29 -8.82 -5.69
C GLY A 83 7.15 -8.21 -4.86
N PRO A 84 7.32 -8.08 -3.53
CA PRO A 84 6.36 -7.38 -2.67
C PRO A 84 6.04 -5.97 -3.15
N ALA A 85 7.04 -5.24 -3.67
CA ALA A 85 6.85 -3.90 -4.21
C ALA A 85 5.87 -3.91 -5.40
N LEU A 86 6.02 -4.85 -6.34
CA LEU A 86 5.07 -5.03 -7.43
C LEU A 86 3.68 -5.46 -6.92
N ALA A 87 3.63 -6.40 -5.97
CA ALA A 87 2.37 -6.89 -5.40
C ALA A 87 1.55 -5.75 -4.77
N LEU A 88 2.22 -4.80 -4.11
CA LEU A 88 1.59 -3.61 -3.53
C LEU A 88 1.06 -2.66 -4.62
N LEU A 89 1.85 -2.38 -5.66
CA LEU A 89 1.46 -1.52 -6.79
C LEU A 89 0.26 -2.08 -7.58
N LEU A 90 0.11 -3.40 -7.64
CA LEU A 90 -1.01 -4.03 -8.34
C LEU A 90 -2.30 -4.00 -7.50
N ALA A 91 -2.20 -4.24 -6.18
CA ALA A 91 -3.36 -4.31 -5.30
C ALA A 91 -3.91 -2.93 -4.91
N GLY A 92 -3.04 -1.93 -4.72
CA GLY A 92 -3.36 -0.58 -4.29
C GLY A 92 -4.48 0.11 -5.09
N PRO A 93 -4.24 0.42 -6.38
CA PRO A 93 -5.23 1.09 -7.21
C PRO A 93 -6.48 0.23 -7.51
N ALA A 94 -6.35 -1.10 -7.45
CA ALA A 94 -7.44 -2.01 -7.81
C ALA A 94 -8.52 -2.14 -6.72
N LEU A 95 -8.15 -2.06 -5.43
CA LEU A 95 -9.08 -2.32 -4.33
C LEU A 95 -9.44 -1.07 -3.55
N SER A 96 -8.56 -0.51 -2.72
CA SER A 96 -8.81 0.58 -1.74
C SER A 96 -10.10 0.45 -0.90
N LEU A 97 -10.06 0.90 0.38
CA LEU A 97 -11.26 0.85 1.24
C LEU A 97 -12.51 1.52 0.63
N PRO A 98 -12.42 2.75 0.06
CA PRO A 98 -13.58 3.40 -0.54
C PRO A 98 -14.15 2.62 -1.73
N ASN A 99 -13.31 2.12 -2.63
CA ASN A 99 -13.78 1.40 -3.80
C ASN A 99 -14.33 0.00 -3.44
N MET A 100 -13.79 -0.69 -2.44
CA MET A 100 -14.41 -1.90 -1.89
C MET A 100 -15.83 -1.65 -1.34
N LEU A 101 -16.04 -0.53 -0.63
CA LEU A 101 -17.37 -0.16 -0.12
C LEU A 101 -18.35 0.14 -1.26
N VAL A 102 -17.89 0.84 -2.31
CA VAL A 102 -18.70 1.12 -3.50
C VAL A 102 -19.07 -0.17 -4.21
N ILE A 103 -18.09 -1.04 -4.48
CA ILE A 103 -18.32 -2.34 -5.13
C ILE A 103 -19.32 -3.20 -4.33
N ARG A 104 -19.19 -3.22 -2.99
CA ARG A 104 -20.14 -3.92 -2.12
C ARG A 104 -21.56 -3.40 -2.26
N SER A 105 -21.73 -2.09 -2.38
CA SER A 105 -23.05 -1.47 -2.54
C SER A 105 -23.75 -1.84 -3.86
N ILE A 106 -22.97 -2.18 -4.90
CA ILE A 106 -23.47 -2.49 -6.25
C ILE A 106 -23.60 -4.00 -6.47
N MET A 107 -22.57 -4.78 -6.13
CA MET A 107 -22.49 -6.21 -6.45
C MET A 107 -22.92 -7.13 -5.29
N GLY A 108 -23.06 -6.59 -4.08
CA GLY A 108 -23.30 -7.35 -2.86
C GLY A 108 -22.02 -7.93 -2.24
N THR A 109 -22.13 -8.35 -0.98
CA THR A 109 -20.97 -8.77 -0.15
C THR A 109 -20.23 -9.98 -0.73
N GLN A 110 -20.95 -11.02 -1.18
CA GLN A 110 -20.31 -12.26 -1.66
C GLN A 110 -19.39 -12.00 -2.87
N LYS A 111 -19.88 -11.28 -3.88
CA LYS A 111 -19.11 -10.96 -5.09
C LYS A 111 -17.92 -10.06 -4.78
N THR A 112 -18.09 -9.13 -3.83
CA THR A 112 -17.01 -8.24 -3.39
C THR A 112 -15.89 -9.02 -2.73
N VAL A 113 -16.21 -9.96 -1.83
CA VAL A 113 -15.19 -10.80 -1.17
C VAL A 113 -14.43 -11.63 -2.19
N VAL A 114 -15.10 -12.21 -3.18
CA VAL A 114 -14.45 -12.96 -4.26
C VAL A 114 -13.52 -12.04 -5.06
N PHE A 115 -13.98 -10.85 -5.44
CA PHE A 115 -13.18 -9.88 -6.19
C PHE A 115 -11.92 -9.46 -5.42
N VAL A 116 -12.07 -9.08 -4.14
CA VAL A 116 -10.96 -8.71 -3.24
C VAL A 116 -9.96 -9.86 -3.13
N SER A 117 -10.44 -11.08 -2.88
CA SER A 117 -9.59 -12.27 -2.74
C SER A 117 -8.83 -12.58 -4.02
N LEU A 118 -9.47 -12.44 -5.18
CA LEU A 118 -8.83 -12.63 -6.49
C LEU A 118 -7.74 -11.60 -6.74
N VAL A 119 -8.01 -10.31 -6.48
CA VAL A 119 -7.01 -9.26 -6.70
C VAL A 119 -5.80 -9.45 -5.77
N ILE A 120 -6.01 -9.76 -4.50
CA ILE A 120 -4.92 -10.05 -3.55
C ILE A 120 -4.13 -11.28 -4.01
N GLY A 121 -4.82 -12.37 -4.38
CA GLY A 121 -4.18 -13.61 -4.85
C GLY A 121 -3.36 -13.40 -6.13
N LEU A 122 -3.93 -12.76 -7.14
CA LEU A 122 -3.26 -12.49 -8.42
C LEU A 122 -2.08 -11.53 -8.25
N SER A 123 -2.22 -10.48 -7.44
CA SER A 123 -1.13 -9.55 -7.14
C SER A 123 0.02 -10.23 -6.39
N THR A 124 -0.32 -11.15 -5.46
CA THR A 124 0.67 -11.98 -4.75
C THR A 124 1.45 -12.87 -5.71
N ILE A 125 0.75 -13.57 -6.61
CA ILE A 125 1.37 -14.45 -7.61
C ILE A 125 2.24 -13.65 -8.57
N ALA A 126 1.74 -12.51 -9.07
CA ALA A 126 2.49 -11.63 -9.96
C ALA A 126 3.77 -11.11 -9.29
N GLY A 127 3.68 -10.66 -8.03
CA GLY A 127 4.83 -10.24 -7.24
C GLY A 127 5.85 -11.35 -7.01
N MET A 128 5.38 -12.57 -6.70
CA MET A 128 6.26 -13.74 -6.55
C MET A 128 6.99 -14.09 -7.85
N LEU A 129 6.26 -14.14 -8.97
CA LEU A 129 6.84 -14.43 -10.28
C LEU A 129 7.88 -13.38 -10.67
N PHE A 130 7.55 -12.12 -10.46
CA PHE A 130 8.46 -11.01 -10.74
C PHE A 130 9.71 -11.06 -9.85
N GLY A 131 9.52 -11.28 -8.54
CA GLY A 131 10.61 -11.41 -7.57
C GLY A 131 11.44 -12.69 -7.73
N ALA A 132 10.97 -13.69 -8.47
CA ALA A 132 11.74 -14.87 -8.82
C ALA A 132 12.64 -14.66 -10.04
N ILE A 133 12.29 -13.71 -10.93
CA ILE A 133 13.04 -13.40 -12.16
C ILE A 133 14.11 -12.32 -11.93
N MET A 134 13.88 -11.39 -11.00
CA MET A 134 14.70 -10.18 -10.75
C MET A 134 15.50 -10.19 -9.45
#